data_AF-A0A7C1LU13-F1
#
_entry.id   AF-A0A7C1LU13-F1
#
_cell.length_a   1.000
_cell.length_b   1.000
_cell.length_c   1.000
_cell.angle_alpha   90.00
_cell.angle_beta   90.00
_cell.angle_gamma   90.00
#
_symmetry.space_group_name_H-M   'P 1'
#
loop_
_entity.id
_entity.type
_entity.pdbx_description
1 polymer ?
#
loop_
_entity_poly.entity_id
_entity_poly.type
_entity_poly.pdbx_seq_one_letter_code
_entity_poly.pdbx_strand_id
1 'polypeptide(L)'
;MLQRRVQTLNMKEGKLSKPKKEILMVRNMRRSLLITLSLALLITTTVANSQSRLPNVTHEGIEIKEIWIPMPDGVRLAASLFMPADRKATAKFPVLLEYLPYRKDESRKGRFAQFSYFISRGYVVAR
;
A
#
# COMPACT_ATOMS: atom_id res chain seq x y z
N MET A 1 18.75 -10.83 85.08
CA MET A 1 17.89 -10.50 83.92
C MET A 1 18.79 -10.31 82.69
N LEU A 2 19.28 -11.39 82.07
CA LEU A 2 18.70 -12.03 80.88
C LEU A 2 18.37 -11.03 79.76
N GLN A 3 19.34 -10.72 78.89
CA GLN A 3 19.10 -10.66 77.45
C GLN A 3 20.37 -11.04 76.66
N ARG A 4 20.12 -11.83 75.62
CA ARG A 4 21.03 -12.66 74.84
C ARG A 4 21.93 -11.81 73.94
N ARG A 5 23.22 -12.15 73.84
CA ARG A 5 24.15 -11.65 72.82
C ARG A 5 24.57 -12.83 71.94
N VAL A 6 23.88 -13.00 70.83
CA VAL A 6 24.21 -14.00 69.80
C VAL A 6 25.19 -13.37 68.80
N GLN A 7 26.39 -13.92 68.82
CA GLN A 7 27.39 -14.07 67.74
C GLN A 7 27.49 -13.01 66.63
N THR A 8 28.66 -12.40 66.59
CA THR A 8 29.31 -11.80 65.42
C THR A 8 29.49 -12.83 64.30
N LEU A 9 29.31 -12.42 63.03
CA LEU A 9 30.19 -12.74 61.88
C LEU A 9 29.70 -12.02 60.61
N ASN A 10 30.14 -10.77 60.47
CA ASN A 10 30.71 -10.15 59.28
C ASN A 10 30.67 -10.97 57.97
N MET A 11 29.95 -10.51 56.93
CA MET A 11 30.35 -10.70 55.52
C MET A 11 29.69 -9.64 54.62
N LYS A 12 30.49 -8.61 54.31
CA LYS A 12 30.47 -7.67 53.17
C LYS A 12 29.27 -7.72 52.21
N GLU A 13 28.60 -6.58 52.09
CA GLU A 13 27.76 -6.23 50.96
C GLU A 13 28.56 -6.27 49.63
N GLY A 14 28.32 -7.30 48.83
CA GLY A 14 28.73 -7.35 47.43
C GLY A 14 27.76 -6.52 46.59
N LYS A 15 28.09 -5.25 46.31
CA LYS A 15 27.43 -4.48 45.24
C LYS A 15 27.61 -5.21 43.91
N LEU A 16 26.51 -5.73 43.37
CA LEU A 16 26.45 -6.39 42.07
C LEU A 16 26.62 -5.35 40.94
N SER A 17 27.86 -5.00 40.59
CA SER A 17 28.13 -4.16 39.43
C SER A 17 27.93 -4.97 38.15
N LYS A 18 26.74 -4.85 37.53
CA LYS A 18 26.48 -5.47 36.22
C LYS A 18 27.57 -5.06 35.23
N PRO A 19 28.17 -6.00 34.47
CA PRO A 19 29.29 -5.68 33.60
C PRO A 19 28.84 -4.71 32.51
N LYS A 20 29.61 -3.63 32.32
CA LYS A 20 29.37 -2.56 31.33
C LYS A 20 29.05 -3.11 29.92
N LYS A 21 29.57 -4.31 29.60
CA LYS A 21 29.33 -5.06 28.36
C LYS A 21 27.88 -5.51 28.19
N GLU A 22 27.20 -5.98 29.24
CA GLU A 22 25.78 -6.38 29.17
C GLU A 22 24.87 -5.18 28.92
N ILE A 23 25.14 -4.06 29.61
CA ILE A 23 24.37 -2.82 29.43
C ILE A 23 24.54 -2.27 28.01
N LEU A 24 25.77 -2.34 27.47
CA LEU A 24 26.07 -1.92 26.11
C LEU A 24 25.43 -2.85 25.07
N MET A 25 25.41 -4.15 25.32
CA MET A 25 24.81 -5.17 24.44
C MET A 25 23.29 -4.99 24.35
N VAL A 26 22.60 -4.80 25.48
CA VAL A 26 21.14 -4.55 25.50
C VAL A 26 20.81 -3.24 24.78
N ARG A 27 21.64 -2.20 24.92
CA ARG A 27 21.44 -0.91 24.25
C ARG A 27 21.60 -1.02 22.72
N ASN A 28 22.56 -1.82 22.25
CA ASN A 28 22.78 -2.03 20.82
C ASN A 28 21.70 -2.93 20.19
N MET A 29 21.23 -3.94 20.92
CA MET A 29 20.15 -4.83 20.50
C MET A 29 18.82 -4.07 20.34
N ARG A 30 18.50 -3.15 21.27
CA ARG A 30 17.32 -2.27 21.15
C ARG A 30 17.40 -1.34 19.94
N ARG A 31 18.57 -0.76 19.66
CA ARG A 31 18.77 0.11 18.48
C ARG A 31 18.63 -0.66 17.17
N SER A 32 19.20 -1.86 17.10
CA SER A 32 19.05 -2.74 15.92
C SER A 32 17.59 -3.11 15.70
N LEU A 33 16.86 -3.45 16.76
CA LEU A 33 15.44 -3.81 16.69
C LEU A 33 14.57 -2.63 16.20
N LEU A 34 14.85 -1.41 16.68
CA LEU A 34 14.15 -0.20 16.26
C LEU A 34 14.44 0.16 14.79
N ILE A 35 15.68 -0.04 14.32
CA ILE A 35 16.05 0.19 12.92
C ILE A 35 15.37 -0.82 12.00
N THR A 36 15.34 -2.10 12.38
CA THR A 36 14.64 -3.13 11.59
C THR A 36 13.13 -2.89 11.56
N LEU A 37 12.54 -2.44 12.67
CA LEU A 37 11.11 -2.16 12.76
C LEU A 37 10.72 -0.92 11.95
N SER A 38 11.53 0.13 11.98
CA SER A 38 11.31 1.34 11.17
C SER A 38 11.53 1.10 9.68
N LEU A 39 12.53 0.29 9.29
CA LEU A 39 12.73 -0.11 7.90
C LEU A 39 11.57 -0.99 7.40
N ALA A 40 11.07 -1.91 8.23
CA ALA A 40 9.88 -2.70 7.91
C ALA A 40 8.61 -1.83 7.76
N LEU A 41 8.45 -0.82 8.62
CA LEU A 41 7.34 0.14 8.55
C LEU A 41 7.44 1.05 7.32
N LEU A 42 8.65 1.39 6.88
CA LEU A 42 8.86 2.16 5.67
C LEU A 42 8.47 1.34 4.42
N ILE A 43 8.82 0.05 4.40
CA ILE A 43 8.49 -0.86 3.28
C ILE A 43 6.96 -1.03 3.16
N THR A 44 6.22 -1.19 4.27
CA THR A 44 4.75 -1.39 4.21
C THR A 44 4.00 -0.19 3.64
N THR A 45 4.46 1.04 3.86
CA THR A 45 3.80 2.23 3.28
C THR A 45 3.87 2.28 1.76
N THR A 46 4.92 1.75 1.14
CA THR A 46 5.09 1.81 -0.33
C THR A 46 4.18 0.85 -1.10
N VAL A 47 3.75 -0.26 -0.48
CA VAL A 47 2.96 -1.32 -1.15
C VAL A 47 1.45 -1.03 -1.18
N ALA A 48 0.98 -0.01 -0.47
CA ALA A 48 -0.43 0.41 -0.47
C ALA A 48 -0.90 1.01 -1.81
N ASN A 49 0.00 1.24 -2.76
CA ASN A 49 -0.28 1.84 -4.07
C ASN A 49 -0.66 0.83 -5.17
N SER A 50 -0.93 -0.44 -4.85
CA SER A 50 -1.40 -1.43 -5.83
C SER A 50 -2.80 -1.08 -6.36
N GLN A 51 -2.83 -0.29 -7.43
CA GLN A 51 -4.00 0.26 -8.11
C GLN A 51 -4.56 -0.73 -9.15
N SER A 52 -5.30 -1.74 -8.70
CA SER A 52 -6.41 -2.38 -9.44
C SER A 52 -6.99 -3.49 -8.56
N ARG A 53 -8.22 -3.31 -8.06
CA ARG A 53 -8.88 -4.32 -7.20
C ARG A 53 -9.59 -5.42 -8.00
N LEU A 54 -9.74 -5.26 -9.31
CA LEU A 54 -10.45 -6.20 -10.18
C LEU A 54 -9.59 -6.55 -11.41
N PRO A 55 -9.69 -7.78 -11.95
CA PRO A 55 -9.01 -8.18 -13.17
C PRO A 55 -9.53 -7.38 -14.37
N ASN A 56 -8.67 -7.13 -15.36
CA ASN A 56 -9.11 -6.54 -16.62
C ASN A 56 -10.05 -7.52 -17.33
N VAL A 57 -11.18 -7.02 -17.78
CA VAL A 57 -12.18 -7.82 -18.49
C VAL A 57 -12.05 -7.51 -19.97
N THR A 58 -11.95 -8.54 -20.82
CA THR A 58 -11.98 -8.37 -22.27
C THR A 58 -13.33 -8.84 -22.81
N HIS A 59 -13.97 -8.01 -23.62
CA HIS A 59 -15.25 -8.32 -24.27
C HIS A 59 -15.20 -7.82 -25.71
N GLU A 60 -15.44 -8.71 -26.69
CA GLU A 60 -15.45 -8.36 -28.12
C GLU A 60 -14.18 -7.64 -28.61
N GLY A 61 -12.99 -8.10 -28.16
CA GLY A 61 -11.72 -7.47 -28.52
C GLY A 61 -11.45 -6.11 -27.85
N ILE A 62 -12.31 -5.71 -26.91
CA ILE A 62 -12.15 -4.49 -26.12
C ILE A 62 -11.77 -4.87 -24.70
N GLU A 63 -10.61 -4.38 -24.25
CA GLU A 63 -10.18 -4.47 -22.86
C GLU A 63 -10.82 -3.33 -22.06
N ILE A 64 -11.43 -3.70 -20.93
CA ILE A 64 -11.98 -2.80 -19.93
C ILE A 64 -11.08 -2.85 -18.69
N LYS A 65 -10.42 -1.74 -18.39
CA LYS A 65 -9.51 -1.60 -17.26
C LYS A 65 -10.00 -0.55 -16.27
N GLU A 66 -10.10 -0.91 -14.99
CA GLU A 66 -10.39 0.06 -13.94
C GLU A 66 -9.11 0.76 -13.46
N ILE A 67 -9.18 2.08 -13.31
CA ILE A 67 -8.08 2.94 -12.87
C ILE A 67 -8.56 3.94 -11.82
N TRP A 68 -7.61 4.55 -11.13
CA TRP A 68 -7.82 5.69 -10.24
C TRP A 68 -7.07 6.90 -10.76
N ILE A 69 -7.74 8.04 -10.85
CA ILE A 69 -7.16 9.32 -11.22
C ILE A 69 -6.94 10.12 -9.93
N PRO A 70 -5.69 10.35 -9.49
CA PRO A 70 -5.40 11.17 -8.32
C PRO A 70 -5.64 12.65 -8.63
N MET A 71 -6.32 13.33 -7.72
CA MET A 71 -6.59 14.76 -7.81
C MET A 71 -5.69 15.56 -6.85
N PRO A 72 -5.44 16.86 -7.10
CA PRO A 72 -4.57 17.69 -6.25
C PRO A 72 -5.02 17.80 -4.79
N ASP A 73 -6.31 17.61 -4.51
CA ASP A 73 -6.93 17.63 -3.18
C ASP A 73 -6.84 16.29 -2.44
N GLY A 74 -6.20 15.27 -3.03
CA GLY A 74 -6.07 13.92 -2.47
C GLY A 74 -7.27 13.01 -2.74
N VAL A 75 -8.33 13.52 -3.39
CA VAL A 75 -9.43 12.68 -3.87
C VAL A 75 -8.94 11.78 -5.00
N ARG A 76 -9.53 10.59 -5.13
CA ARG A 76 -9.27 9.69 -6.27
C ARG A 76 -10.57 9.45 -7.02
N LEU A 77 -10.59 9.78 -8.30
CA LEU A 77 -11.73 9.50 -9.17
C LEU A 77 -11.58 8.09 -9.74
N ALA A 78 -12.64 7.30 -9.69
CA ALA A 78 -12.68 5.99 -10.33
C ALA A 78 -13.00 6.16 -11.82
N ALA A 79 -12.24 5.50 -12.68
CA ALA A 79 -12.53 5.47 -14.11
C ALA A 79 -12.37 4.05 -14.69
N SER A 80 -13.10 3.78 -15.76
CA SER A 80 -13.01 2.61 -16.62
C SER A 80 -12.47 3.06 -17.98
N LEU A 81 -11.33 2.49 -18.38
CA LEU A 81 -10.76 2.66 -19.71
C LEU A 81 -11.25 1.54 -20.62
N PHE A 82 -11.77 1.90 -21.79
CA PHE A 82 -12.15 0.98 -22.86
C PHE A 82 -11.15 1.15 -24.01
N MET A 83 -10.42 0.08 -24.33
CA MET A 83 -9.29 0.11 -25.26
C MET A 83 -9.25 -1.15 -26.14
N PRO A 84 -8.63 -1.12 -27.33
CA PRO A 84 -8.38 -2.33 -28.11
C PRO A 84 -7.50 -3.31 -27.31
N ALA A 85 -7.91 -4.57 -27.21
CA ALA A 85 -7.21 -5.60 -26.44
C ALA A 85 -5.85 -5.99 -27.07
N ASP A 86 -5.73 -5.90 -28.39
CA ASP A 86 -4.55 -6.27 -29.18
C ASP A 86 -3.57 -5.09 -29.42
N ARG A 87 -3.69 -4.01 -28.66
CA ARG A 87 -2.84 -2.83 -28.81
C ARG A 87 -1.39 -3.09 -28.38
N LYS A 88 -0.45 -2.44 -29.08
CA LYS A 88 0.93 -2.32 -28.60
C LYS A 88 0.99 -1.45 -27.34
N ALA A 89 1.87 -1.80 -26.40
CA ALA A 89 2.04 -1.04 -25.15
C ALA A 89 2.43 0.45 -25.37
N THR A 90 3.08 0.76 -26.49
CA THR A 90 3.50 2.12 -26.87
C THR A 90 2.48 2.85 -27.74
N ALA A 91 1.36 2.20 -28.12
CA ALA A 91 0.34 2.82 -28.95
C ALA A 91 -0.31 4.01 -28.22
N LYS A 92 -0.55 5.09 -28.96
CA LYS A 92 -1.25 6.28 -28.48
C LYS A 92 -2.55 6.41 -29.24
N PHE A 93 -3.60 6.79 -28.51
CA PHE A 93 -4.93 6.99 -29.06
C PHE A 93 -5.48 8.33 -28.58
N PRO A 94 -6.27 9.04 -29.40
CA PRO A 94 -7.13 10.09 -28.90
C PRO A 94 -8.12 9.52 -27.89
N VAL A 95 -8.32 10.25 -26.78
CA VAL A 95 -9.18 9.82 -25.67
C VAL A 95 -10.47 10.63 -25.69
N LEU A 96 -11.61 9.94 -25.66
CA LEU A 96 -12.91 10.53 -25.36
C LEU A 96 -13.15 10.37 -23.85
N LEU A 97 -13.23 11.49 -23.14
CA LEU A 97 -13.53 11.53 -21.71
C LEU A 97 -15.03 11.73 -21.50
N GLU A 98 -15.65 10.82 -20.79
CA GLU A 98 -17.00 10.95 -20.28
C GLU A 98 -16.97 11.15 -18.77
N TYR A 99 -17.45 12.30 -18.31
CA TYR A 99 -17.62 12.56 -16.88
C TYR A 99 -19.10 12.43 -16.50
N LEU A 100 -19.39 11.67 -15.46
CA LEU A 100 -20.75 11.39 -15.01
C LEU A 100 -20.93 11.82 -13.56
N PRO A 101 -22.02 12.54 -13.22
CA PRO A 101 -22.32 12.88 -11.83
C PRO A 101 -22.87 11.69 -11.03
N TYR A 102 -23.16 10.57 -11.70
CA TYR A 102 -23.72 9.34 -11.11
C TYR A 102 -22.79 8.14 -11.33
N ARG A 103 -23.16 6.96 -10.81
CA ARG A 103 -22.33 5.74 -10.83
C ARG A 103 -21.88 5.37 -12.24
N LYS A 104 -20.56 5.33 -12.48
CA LYS A 104 -19.96 4.94 -13.77
C LYS A 104 -20.42 3.58 -14.29
N ASP A 105 -20.74 2.65 -13.39
CA ASP A 105 -21.13 1.27 -13.73
C ASP A 105 -22.60 1.14 -14.16
N GLU A 106 -23.42 2.14 -13.82
CA GLU A 106 -24.81 2.18 -14.25
C GLU A 106 -24.87 2.37 -15.76
N SER A 107 -25.82 1.72 -16.43
CA SER A 107 -25.98 1.71 -17.91
C SER A 107 -24.84 1.11 -18.76
N ARG A 108 -23.74 0.59 -18.16
CA ARG A 108 -22.58 0.07 -18.93
C ARG A 108 -22.98 -0.89 -20.05
N LYS A 109 -23.83 -1.88 -19.77
CA LYS A 109 -24.28 -2.87 -20.78
C LYS A 109 -25.00 -2.21 -21.96
N GLY A 110 -25.92 -1.28 -21.70
CA GLY A 110 -26.68 -0.59 -22.74
C GLY A 110 -25.85 0.38 -23.59
N ARG A 111 -24.67 0.78 -23.09
CA ARG A 111 -23.80 1.76 -23.75
C ARG A 111 -22.56 1.16 -24.40
N PHE A 112 -22.31 -0.14 -24.20
CA PHE A 112 -21.14 -0.81 -24.76
C PHE A 112 -21.04 -0.64 -26.29
N ALA A 113 -22.17 -0.72 -27.01
CA ALA A 113 -22.21 -0.50 -28.45
C ALA A 113 -21.70 0.89 -28.87
N GLN A 114 -21.97 1.93 -28.07
CA GLN A 114 -21.47 3.28 -28.34
C GLN A 114 -19.95 3.35 -28.18
N PHE A 115 -19.39 2.72 -27.13
CA PHE A 115 -17.95 2.71 -26.91
C PHE A 115 -17.23 1.87 -27.97
N SER A 116 -17.77 0.71 -28.31
CA SER A 116 -17.30 -0.15 -29.39
C SER A 116 -17.18 0.61 -30.72
N TYR A 117 -18.19 1.41 -31.06
CA TYR A 117 -18.16 2.26 -32.26
C TYR A 117 -16.93 3.19 -32.30
N PHE A 118 -16.62 3.88 -31.20
CA PHE A 118 -15.45 4.77 -31.16
C PHE A 118 -14.13 3.99 -31.17
N ILE A 119 -14.07 2.85 -30.46
CA ILE A 119 -12.85 2.03 -30.39
C ILE A 119 -12.49 1.45 -31.74
N SER A 120 -13.48 0.99 -32.52
CA SER A 120 -13.29 0.52 -33.89
C SER A 120 -12.71 1.58 -34.84
N ARG A 121 -12.79 2.87 -34.47
CA ARG A 121 -12.30 4.02 -35.24
C ARG A 121 -10.99 4.59 -34.71
N GLY A 122 -10.32 3.88 -33.80
CA GLY A 122 -9.02 4.28 -33.27
C GLY A 122 -9.09 5.30 -32.13
N TYR A 123 -10.22 5.41 -31.45
CA TYR A 123 -10.35 6.16 -30.20
C TYR A 123 -10.30 5.23 -29.00
N VAL A 124 -10.03 5.78 -27.81
CA VAL A 124 -10.27 5.10 -26.54
C VAL A 124 -11.25 5.92 -25.71
N VAL A 125 -11.99 5.25 -24.83
CA VAL A 125 -12.96 5.92 -23.96
C VAL A 125 -12.50 5.80 -22.51
N ALA A 126 -12.47 6.93 -21.81
CA ALA A 126 -12.31 7.00 -20.36
C ALA A 126 -13.64 7.46 -19.75
N ARG A 127 -14.18 6.68 -18.81
CA ARG A 127 -15.47 6.95 -18.16
C ARG A 127 -15.38 6.77 -16.65
#